data_AF-A0A925UTX5-F1
#
_entry.id   AF-A0A925UTX5-F1
#
_cell.length_a   1.000
_cell.length_b   1.000
_cell.length_c   1.000
_cell.angle_alpha   90.00
_cell.angle_beta   90.00
_cell.angle_gamma   90.00
#
_symmetry.space_group_name_H-M   'P 1'
#
loop_
_entity.id
_entity.type
_entity.pdbx_description
1 polymer ?
#
loop_
_entity_poly.entity_id
_entity_poly.type
_entity_poly.pdbx_seq_one_letter_code
_entity_poly.pdbx_strand_id
1 'polypeptide(L)'
;MPLGTYEDHLQPVRGDELLDRVLGWLSFACALPVFGLALYRLADPAEGEPTWVQPLRVALILLALIGIFACTRSSIRFFKLALILFTARLVGACVLYPWSGGPRFSGSEIAFDLVVIGYCLLRLKGLSPSEL
;
A
#
# COMPACT_ATOMS: atom_id res chain seq x y z
N MET A 1 -19.45 -21.75 42.51
CA MET A 1 -18.84 -20.77 41.58
C MET A 1 -18.38 -21.56 40.37
N PRO A 2 -18.99 -21.41 39.18
CA PRO A 2 -18.48 -22.10 38.01
C PRO A 2 -17.19 -21.39 37.56
N LEU A 3 -16.14 -22.17 37.32
CA LEU A 3 -14.89 -21.68 36.72
C LEU A 3 -15.21 -21.13 35.33
N GLY A 4 -15.02 -19.83 35.13
CA GLY A 4 -15.05 -19.22 33.81
C GLY A 4 -13.92 -19.81 32.98
N THR A 5 -14.27 -20.64 32.00
CA THR A 5 -13.36 -21.16 30.98
C THR A 5 -12.83 -19.98 30.17
N TYR A 6 -11.50 -19.87 30.06
CA TYR A 6 -10.79 -18.85 29.27
C TYR A 6 -11.10 -18.87 27.76
N GLU A 7 -11.99 -19.76 27.32
CA GLU A 7 -12.33 -20.01 25.92
C GLU A 7 -13.41 -19.07 25.37
N ASP A 8 -14.19 -18.39 26.22
CA ASP A 8 -15.37 -17.62 25.79
C ASP A 8 -15.07 -16.21 25.21
N HIS A 9 -13.81 -15.82 25.08
CA HIS A 9 -13.43 -14.45 24.65
C HIS A 9 -12.51 -14.38 23.43
N LEU A 10 -12.13 -15.50 22.84
CA LEU A 10 -11.41 -15.49 21.57
C LEU A 10 -12.42 -15.48 20.42
N GLN A 11 -12.93 -14.29 20.07
CA GLN A 11 -13.57 -14.14 18.76
C GLN A 11 -12.54 -14.51 17.69
N PRO A 12 -12.79 -15.54 16.87
CA PRO A 12 -11.84 -15.92 15.83
C PRO A 12 -11.69 -14.74 14.86
N VAL A 13 -10.46 -14.23 14.73
CA VAL A 13 -10.13 -13.23 13.71
C VAL A 13 -10.49 -13.84 12.36
N ARG A 14 -11.37 -13.17 11.61
CA ARG A 14 -11.72 -13.61 10.25
C ARG A 14 -10.42 -13.78 9.45
N GLY A 15 -10.22 -14.93 8.81
CA GLY A 15 -8.95 -15.25 8.11
C GLY A 15 -8.53 -14.17 7.10
N ASP A 16 -9.53 -13.58 6.47
CA ASP A 16 -9.54 -12.35 5.71
C ASP A 16 -8.81 -11.15 6.36
N GLU A 17 -9.09 -10.83 7.62
CA GLU A 17 -8.44 -9.73 8.37
C GLU A 17 -7.02 -10.09 8.80
N LEU A 18 -6.77 -11.37 9.09
CA LEU A 18 -5.43 -11.87 9.41
C LEU A 18 -4.52 -11.78 8.18
N LEU A 19 -5.05 -12.14 7.01
CA LEU A 19 -4.38 -12.01 5.72
C LEU A 19 -4.04 -10.53 5.43
N ASP A 20 -5.00 -9.62 5.64
CA ASP A 20 -4.81 -8.17 5.48
C ASP A 20 -3.67 -7.63 6.35
N ARG A 21 -3.62 -8.05 7.61
CA ARG A 21 -2.58 -7.65 8.55
C ARG A 21 -1.22 -8.22 8.16
N VAL A 22 -1.14 -9.51 7.88
CA VAL A 22 0.14 -10.18 7.56
C VAL A 22 0.71 -9.66 6.25
N LEU A 23 -0.08 -9.63 5.18
CA LEU A 23 0.37 -9.13 3.88
C LEU A 23 0.66 -7.63 3.91
N GLY A 24 -0.14 -6.87 4.65
CA GLY A 24 0.09 -5.44 4.85
C GLY A 24 1.40 -5.14 5.57
N TRP A 25 1.67 -5.81 6.71
CA TRP A 25 2.94 -5.64 7.44
C TRP A 25 4.15 -6.11 6.65
N LEU A 26 4.02 -7.23 5.92
CA LEU A 26 5.10 -7.74 5.07
C LEU A 26 5.42 -6.75 3.93
N SER A 27 4.38 -6.23 3.27
CA SER A 27 4.54 -5.20 2.23
C SER A 27 5.15 -3.91 2.79
N PHE A 28 4.76 -3.52 4.01
CA PHE A 28 5.31 -2.34 4.68
C PHE A 28 6.81 -2.52 5.00
N ALA A 29 7.18 -3.67 5.56
CA ALA A 29 8.57 -4.00 5.85
C ALA A 29 9.44 -4.02 4.59
N CYS A 30 8.94 -4.58 3.48
CA CYS A 30 9.65 -4.60 2.20
C CYS A 30 9.76 -3.20 1.55
N ALA A 31 8.80 -2.30 1.81
CA ALA A 31 8.81 -0.94 1.26
C ALA A 31 9.76 0.01 2.00
N LEU A 32 10.09 -0.25 3.28
CA LEU A 32 11.00 0.59 4.07
C LEU A 32 12.42 0.71 3.46
N PRO A 33 13.10 -0.38 3.04
CA PRO A 33 14.38 -0.28 2.35
C PRO A 33 14.33 0.53 1.05
N VAL A 34 13.24 0.40 0.28
CA VAL A 34 13.04 1.16 -0.96
C VAL A 34 12.89 2.66 -0.65
N PHE A 35 12.15 2.99 0.40
CA PHE A 35 12.02 4.36 0.88
C PHE A 35 13.35 4.93 1.37
N GLY A 36 14.11 4.17 2.17
CA GLY A 36 15.45 4.57 2.62
C GLY A 36 16.42 4.83 1.47
N LEU A 37 16.40 3.98 0.45
CA LEU A 37 17.20 4.16 -0.76
C LEU A 37 16.76 5.40 -1.55
N ALA A 38 15.46 5.66 -1.65
CA ALA A 38 14.93 6.86 -2.32
C ALA A 38 15.32 8.15 -1.60
N LEU A 39 15.31 8.16 -0.26
CA LEU A 39 15.81 9.28 0.54
C LEU A 39 17.32 9.50 0.36
N TYR A 40 18.10 8.41 0.33
CA TYR A 40 19.54 8.50 0.07
C TYR A 40 19.83 9.12 -1.30
N ARG A 41 19.09 8.72 -2.34
CA ARG A 41 19.21 9.30 -3.69
C ARG A 41 18.77 10.76 -3.80
N LEU A 42 17.98 11.27 -2.85
CA LEU A 42 17.65 12.69 -2.78
C LEU A 42 18.87 13.53 -2.35
N ALA A 43 19.79 12.94 -1.58
CA ALA A 43 21.03 13.59 -1.15
C ALA A 43 22.17 13.48 -2.19
N ASP A 44 22.04 12.57 -3.16
CA ASP A 44 23.03 12.36 -4.23
C ASP A 44 22.31 12.27 -5.60
N PRO A 45 21.92 13.42 -6.18
CA PRO A 45 21.07 13.46 -7.35
C PRO A 45 21.81 12.95 -8.59
N ALA A 46 21.22 11.96 -9.27
CA ALA A 46 21.76 11.45 -10.53
C ALA A 46 21.81 12.55 -11.61
N GLU A 47 22.97 12.68 -12.27
CA GLU A 47 23.16 13.63 -13.36
C GLU A 47 22.19 13.36 -14.52
N GLY A 48 21.44 14.39 -14.94
CA GLY A 48 20.55 14.34 -16.09
C GLY A 48 19.05 14.12 -15.79
N GLU A 49 18.65 13.85 -14.53
CA GLU A 49 17.24 13.83 -14.15
C GLU A 49 16.74 15.25 -13.78
N PRO A 50 15.48 15.62 -14.13
CA PRO A 50 14.89 16.86 -13.66
C PRO A 50 14.83 16.91 -12.12
N THR A 51 15.15 18.04 -11.52
CA THR A 51 15.26 18.24 -10.05
C THR A 51 13.99 17.90 -9.27
N TRP A 52 12.83 17.87 -9.93
CA TRP A 52 11.53 17.58 -9.34
C TRP A 52 11.16 16.09 -9.37
N VAL A 53 11.86 15.25 -10.15
CA VAL A 53 11.53 13.81 -10.30
C VAL A 53 11.82 13.03 -9.02
N GLN A 54 12.95 13.30 -8.37
CA GLN A 54 13.35 12.64 -7.12
C GLN A 54 12.41 12.93 -5.94
N PRO A 55 12.06 14.19 -5.61
CA PRO A 55 11.10 14.47 -4.55
C PRO A 55 9.71 13.90 -4.85
N LEU A 56 9.31 13.85 -6.13
CA LEU A 56 8.05 13.24 -6.52
C LEU A 56 8.06 11.71 -6.31
N ARG A 57 9.16 11.01 -6.64
CA ARG A 57 9.33 9.58 -6.34
C ARG A 57 9.24 9.30 -4.84
N VAL A 58 9.90 10.12 -4.02
CA VAL A 58 9.83 10.01 -2.55
C VAL A 58 8.38 10.20 -2.06
N ALA A 59 7.66 11.20 -2.59
CA ALA A 59 6.27 11.43 -2.26
C ALA A 59 5.36 10.25 -2.63
N LEU A 60 5.56 9.64 -3.81
CA LEU A 60 4.78 8.46 -4.24
C LEU A 60 5.05 7.23 -3.38
N ILE A 61 6.29 7.02 -2.95
CA ILE A 61 6.64 5.93 -2.01
C ILE A 61 6.02 6.18 -0.63
N LEU A 62 5.99 7.43 -0.16
CA LEU A 62 5.29 7.80 1.08
C LEU A 62 3.78 7.51 1.00
N LEU A 63 3.14 7.88 -0.12
CA LEU A 63 1.72 7.56 -0.34
C LEU A 63 1.47 6.04 -0.32
N ALA A 64 2.37 5.25 -0.91
CA ALA A 64 2.31 3.80 -0.85
C ALA A 64 2.40 3.27 0.59
N LEU A 65 3.37 3.75 1.37
CA LEU A 65 3.56 3.35 2.77
C LEU A 65 2.33 3.66 3.63
N ILE A 66 1.75 4.86 3.47
CA ILE A 66 0.53 5.27 4.17
C ILE A 66 -0.66 4.39 3.72
N GLY A 67 -0.77 4.10 2.43
CA GLY A 67 -1.81 3.22 1.89
C GLY A 67 -1.72 1.79 2.41
N ILE A 68 -0.53 1.20 2.42
CA ILE A 68 -0.27 -0.14 2.97
C ILE A 68 -0.59 -0.17 4.47
N PHE A 69 -0.15 0.86 5.20
CA PHE A 69 -0.47 1.00 6.62
C PHE A 69 -1.98 1.09 6.87
N ALA A 70 -2.71 1.81 6.02
CA ALA A 70 -4.17 1.85 6.09
C ALA A 70 -4.79 0.47 5.85
N CYS A 71 -4.31 -0.31 4.88
CA CYS A 71 -4.78 -1.69 4.63
C CYS A 71 -4.61 -2.60 5.85
N THR A 72 -3.55 -2.43 6.66
CA THR A 72 -3.34 -3.24 7.88
C THR A 72 -4.44 -3.06 8.93
N ARG A 73 -5.19 -1.96 8.88
CA ARG A 73 -6.28 -1.69 9.82
C ARG A 73 -7.58 -2.41 9.45
N SER A 74 -7.64 -3.05 8.27
CA SER A 74 -8.72 -3.93 7.82
C SER A 74 -10.14 -3.38 8.03
N SER A 75 -10.33 -2.07 7.82
CA SER A 75 -11.63 -1.42 7.98
C SER A 75 -12.03 -0.65 6.71
N ILE A 76 -13.33 -0.61 6.42
CA ILE A 76 -13.91 -0.07 5.18
C ILE A 76 -13.41 1.35 4.89
N ARG A 77 -13.33 2.20 5.91
CA ARG A 77 -12.85 3.60 5.75
C ARG A 77 -11.38 3.64 5.31
N PHE A 78 -10.56 2.75 5.86
CA PHE A 78 -9.15 2.65 5.51
C PHE A 78 -8.93 2.02 4.14
N PHE A 79 -9.78 1.08 3.71
CA PHE A 79 -9.76 0.57 2.34
C PHE A 79 -10.15 1.63 1.31
N LYS A 80 -11.13 2.50 1.61
CA LYS A 80 -11.45 3.66 0.76
C LYS A 80 -10.26 4.63 0.68
N LEU A 81 -9.60 4.91 1.80
CA LEU A 81 -8.41 5.75 1.84
C LEU A 81 -7.27 5.12 1.02
N ALA A 82 -6.98 3.83 1.22
CA ALA A 82 -5.96 3.10 0.48
C ALA A 82 -6.24 3.12 -1.02
N LEU A 83 -7.49 2.92 -1.44
CA LEU A 83 -7.90 3.01 -2.85
C LEU A 83 -7.53 4.36 -3.46
N ILE A 84 -7.83 5.48 -2.76
CA ILE A 84 -7.49 6.84 -3.22
C ILE A 84 -5.97 7.03 -3.30
N LEU A 85 -5.23 6.58 -2.28
CA LEU A 85 -3.78 6.74 -2.23
C LEU A 85 -3.08 5.95 -3.35
N PHE A 86 -3.51 4.72 -3.59
CA PHE A 86 -2.95 3.87 -4.65
C PHE A 86 -3.36 4.33 -6.06
N THR A 87 -4.56 4.89 -6.24
CA THR A 87 -4.93 5.51 -7.53
C THR A 87 -4.12 6.78 -7.79
N ALA A 88 -3.93 7.64 -6.78
CA ALA A 88 -3.06 8.81 -6.91
C ALA A 88 -1.60 8.41 -7.22
N ARG A 89 -1.11 7.35 -6.57
CA ARG A 89 0.22 6.79 -6.84
C ARG A 89 0.34 6.27 -8.27
N LEU A 90 -0.64 5.51 -8.76
CA LEU A 90 -0.66 4.99 -10.12
C LEU A 90 -0.61 6.12 -11.15
N VAL A 91 -1.38 7.19 -10.95
CA VAL A 91 -1.34 8.37 -11.82
C VAL A 91 0.04 9.02 -11.80
N GLY A 92 0.63 9.19 -10.61
CA GLY A 92 1.99 9.73 -10.47
C GLY A 92 3.06 8.85 -11.12
N ALA A 93 2.93 7.52 -11.03
CA ALA A 93 3.82 6.57 -11.70
C ALA A 93 3.71 6.65 -13.22
N CYS A 94 2.50 6.80 -13.77
CA CYS A 94 2.29 7.03 -15.19
C CYS A 94 2.90 8.35 -15.67
N VAL A 95 2.79 9.42 -14.87
CA VAL A 95 3.41 10.71 -15.18
C VAL A 95 4.93 10.60 -15.18
N LEU A 96 5.52 9.86 -14.23
CA LEU A 96 6.96 9.67 -14.14
C LEU A 96 7.54 8.68 -15.15
N TYR A 97 6.69 7.93 -15.87
CA TYR A 97 7.09 6.91 -16.84
C TYR A 97 8.18 7.39 -17.83
N PRO A 98 8.06 8.58 -18.46
CA PRO A 98 9.05 9.07 -19.43
C PRO A 98 10.43 9.36 -18.84
N TRP A 99 10.52 9.60 -17.53
CA TRP A 99 11.76 9.95 -16.83
C TRP A 99 12.28 8.81 -15.94
N SER A 100 11.70 7.62 -16.04
CA SER A 100 12.05 6.47 -15.19
C SER A 100 13.27 5.67 -15.67
N GLY A 101 13.88 6.06 -16.81
CA GLY A 101 15.18 5.54 -17.26
C GLY A 101 15.21 4.05 -17.66
N GLY A 102 14.10 3.31 -17.56
CA GLY A 102 14.04 1.94 -18.05
C GLY A 102 12.74 1.18 -17.75
N PRO A 103 12.38 0.19 -18.60
CA PRO A 103 11.12 -0.56 -18.49
C PRO A 103 11.05 -1.52 -17.29
N ARG A 104 12.16 -1.79 -16.59
CA ARG A 104 12.24 -2.81 -15.53
C ARG A 104 11.71 -2.38 -14.16
N PHE A 105 11.80 -1.09 -13.80
CA PHE A 105 11.30 -0.59 -12.52
C PHE A 105 9.83 -0.16 -12.58
N SER A 106 9.38 0.37 -13.72
CA SER A 106 8.03 0.93 -13.84
C SER A 106 6.93 -0.13 -14.03
N GLY A 107 7.21 -1.24 -14.73
CA GLY A 107 6.21 -2.28 -14.98
C GLY A 107 5.74 -3.00 -13.70
N SER A 108 6.66 -3.29 -12.77
CA SER A 108 6.33 -3.93 -11.49
C SER A 108 5.59 -3.01 -10.52
N GLU A 109 5.88 -1.70 -10.53
CA GLU A 109 5.21 -0.72 -9.68
C GLU A 109 3.76 -0.48 -10.13
N ILE A 110 3.55 -0.31 -11.44
CA ILE A 110 2.20 -0.18 -12.01
C ILE A 110 1.39 -1.45 -11.78
N ALA A 111 1.98 -2.63 -11.99
CA ALA A 111 1.31 -3.91 -11.74
C ALA A 111 0.93 -4.07 -10.26
N PHE A 112 1.83 -3.70 -9.34
CA PHE A 112 1.53 -3.73 -7.91
C PHE A 112 0.38 -2.81 -7.53
N ASP A 113 0.39 -1.56 -8.01
CA ASP A 113 -0.68 -0.60 -7.73
C ASP A 113 -2.03 -1.10 -8.27
N LEU A 114 -2.07 -1.68 -9.48
CA LEU A 114 -3.28 -2.29 -10.05
C LEU A 114 -3.78 -3.47 -9.21
N VAL A 115 -2.89 -4.33 -8.72
CA VAL A 115 -3.25 -5.46 -7.84
C VAL A 115 -3.85 -4.96 -6.54
N VAL A 116 -3.23 -3.96 -5.90
CA VAL A 116 -3.74 -3.40 -4.63
C VAL A 116 -5.07 -2.66 -4.83
N ILE A 117 -5.24 -1.91 -5.92
CA ILE A 117 -6.51 -1.27 -6.28
C ILE A 117 -7.59 -2.32 -6.48
N GLY A 118 -7.31 -3.37 -7.26
CA GLY A 118 -8.23 -4.48 -7.49
C GLY A 118 -8.62 -5.17 -6.18
N TYR A 119 -7.65 -5.41 -5.31
CA TYR A 119 -7.88 -5.97 -3.99
C TYR A 119 -8.78 -5.09 -3.13
N CYS A 120 -8.50 -3.78 -3.05
CA CYS A 120 -9.31 -2.83 -2.30
C CYS A 120 -10.75 -2.77 -2.83
N LEU A 121 -10.94 -2.79 -4.15
CA LEU A 121 -12.26 -2.83 -4.78
C LEU A 121 -13.02 -4.12 -4.45
N LEU A 122 -12.35 -5.27 -4.49
CA LEU A 122 -12.94 -6.56 -4.10
C LEU A 122 -13.32 -6.57 -2.62
N ARG A 123 -12.48 -6.03 -1.73
CA ARG A 123 -12.81 -5.93 -0.30
C ARG A 123 -13.96 -4.98 -0.04
N LEU A 124 -13.99 -3.82 -0.69
CA LEU A 124 -15.11 -2.89 -0.59
C LEU A 124 -16.42 -3.51 -1.10
N LYS A 125 -16.38 -4.30 -2.18
CA LYS A 125 -17.56 -5.02 -2.70
C LYS A 125 -17.97 -6.19 -1.80
N GLY A 126 -17.02 -6.98 -1.28
CA GLY A 126 -17.28 -8.12 -0.41
C GLY A 126 -17.80 -7.74 0.97
N LEU A 127 -17.46 -6.55 1.44
CA LEU A 127 -18.02 -5.94 2.66
C LEU A 127 -19.38 -5.23 2.41
N SER A 128 -19.80 -5.11 1.15
CA SER A 128 -21.00 -4.35 0.72
C SER A 128 -22.32 -5.12 0.51
N PRO A 129 -22.51 -6.44 0.73
CA PRO A 129 -23.85 -7.03 0.56
C PRO A 129 -24.69 -7.18 1.85
N SER A 130 -24.23 -6.74 3.02
CA SER A 130 -24.99 -6.95 4.29
C SER A 130 -25.36 -5.68 5.07
N GLU A 131 -25.12 -4.47 4.53
CA GLU A 131 -25.51 -3.19 5.15
C GLU A 131 -26.29 -2.28 4.18
N LEU A 132 -27.15 -2.88 3.35
CA LEU A 132 -28.25 -2.20 2.65
C LEU A 132 -29.56 -2.86 3.02
#